data_AF-A0A7C2NXZ6-F1
#
_entry.id   AF-A0A7C2NXZ6-F1
#
_cell.length_a   1.000
_cell.length_b   1.000
_cell.length_c   1.000
_cell.angle_alpha   90.00
_cell.angle_beta   90.00
_cell.angle_gamma   90.00
#
_symmetry.space_group_name_H-M   'P 1'
#
loop_
_entity.id
_entity.type
_entity.pdbx_description
1 polymer ?
#
loop_
_entity_poly.entity_id
_entity_poly.type
_entity_poly.pdbx_seq_one_letter_code
_entity_poly.pdbx_strand_id
1 'polypeptide(L)' 'MTEFAFHPLVAEWFARRFAAPTEPQRRGWPVIAAGQHTLIAAPTGSGKTLTAFLAVIDRLFREAEAGTLTDDI' A
#
# COMPACT_ATOMS: atom_id res chain seq x y z
N MET A 1 -9.80 6.79 0.51
CA MET A 1 -9.36 5.79 -0.49
C MET A 1 -9.31 6.39 -1.90
N THR A 2 -10.21 7.28 -2.29
CA THR A 2 -10.27 7.89 -3.64
C THR A 2 -9.00 8.59 -4.12
N GLU A 3 -8.12 9.06 -3.22
CA GLU A 3 -6.81 9.62 -3.59
C GLU A 3 -5.76 8.55 -3.96
N PHE A 4 -6.01 7.28 -3.65
CA PHE A 4 -5.08 6.18 -3.91
C PHE A 4 -5.77 5.02 -4.60
N ALA A 5 -5.43 4.79 -5.87
CA ALA A 5 -5.98 3.68 -6.64
C ALA A 5 -5.31 2.36 -6.21
N PHE A 6 -5.67 1.82 -5.06
CA PHE A 6 -5.38 0.43 -4.75
C PHE A 6 -6.29 -0.50 -5.58
N HIS A 7 -5.81 -1.72 -5.79
CA HIS A 7 -6.58 -2.85 -6.24
C HIS A 7 -7.87 -2.99 -5.42
N PRO A 8 -9.04 -3.28 -6.04
CA PRO A 8 -10.33 -3.26 -5.36
C PRO A 8 -10.40 -4.09 -4.07
N LEU A 9 -9.80 -5.30 -4.06
CA LEU A 9 -9.78 -6.15 -2.86
C LEU A 9 -8.98 -5.54 -1.70
N VAL A 10 -7.88 -4.87 -2.01
CA VAL A 10 -7.03 -4.21 -1.00
C VAL A 10 -7.74 -2.99 -0.43
N ALA A 11 -8.39 -2.20 -1.31
CA ALA A 11 -9.19 -1.05 -0.93
C ALA A 11 -10.38 -1.43 -0.04
N GLU A 12 -11.13 -2.48 -0.41
CA GLU A 12 -12.27 -2.97 0.35
C GLU A 12 -11.84 -3.46 1.73
N TRP A 13 -10.80 -4.30 1.79
CA TRP A 13 -10.25 -4.79 3.05
C TRP A 13 -9.84 -3.65 3.98
N PHE A 14 -9.15 -2.63 3.43
CA PHE A 14 -8.71 -1.48 4.21
C PHE A 14 -9.91 -0.70 4.78
N ALA A 15 -10.90 -0.41 3.94
CA ALA A 15 -12.10 0.34 4.33
C ALA A 15 -12.94 -0.39 5.40
N ARG A 16 -12.97 -1.72 5.38
CA ARG A 16 -13.64 -2.53 6.41
C ARG A 16 -12.88 -2.55 7.73
N ARG A 17 -11.56 -2.38 7.71
CA ARG A 17 -10.69 -2.56 8.88
C ARG A 17 -10.31 -1.26 9.57
N PHE A 18 -10.29 -0.14 8.84
CA PHE A 18 -9.82 1.17 9.31
C PHE A 18 -10.76 2.28 8.85
N ALA A 19 -10.98 3.28 9.72
CA ALA A 19 -11.84 4.41 9.40
C ALA A 19 -11.25 5.32 8.30
N ALA A 20 -9.93 5.54 8.32
CA ALA A 20 -9.24 6.37 7.35
C ALA A 20 -7.73 6.05 7.32
N PRO A 21 -7.04 6.37 6.21
CA PRO A 21 -5.58 6.35 6.16
C PRO A 21 -4.94 7.29 7.18
N THR A 22 -3.78 6.92 7.71
CA THR A 22 -2.95 7.80 8.56
C THR A 22 -2.06 8.71 7.71
N GLU A 23 -1.41 9.69 8.34
CA GLU A 23 -0.51 10.62 7.67
C GLU A 23 0.64 9.95 6.88
N PRO A 24 1.43 9.03 7.47
CA PRO A 24 2.48 8.35 6.70
C PRO A 24 1.89 7.54 5.54
N GLN A 25 0.68 7.00 5.68
CA GLN A 25 0.02 6.24 4.62
C GLN A 25 -0.35 7.14 3.42
N ARG A 26 -1.04 8.26 3.68
CA ARG A 26 -1.40 9.23 2.63
C ARG A 26 -0.19 9.76 1.88
N ARG A 27 0.91 10.05 2.59
CA ARG A 27 2.14 10.59 1.99
C ARG A 27 3.03 9.53 1.35
N GLY A 28 3.07 8.34 1.93
CA GLY A 28 3.98 7.27 1.53
C GLY A 28 3.50 6.48 0.33
N TRP A 29 2.20 6.15 0.28
CA TRP A 29 1.67 5.30 -0.79
C TRP A 29 1.93 5.84 -2.20
N PRO A 30 1.73 7.14 -2.53
CA PRO A 30 2.01 7.66 -3.87
C PRO A 30 3.46 7.52 -4.30
N VAL A 31 4.39 7.76 -3.38
CA VAL A 31 5.83 7.71 -3.64
C VAL A 31 6.28 6.26 -3.82
N ILE A 32 5.78 5.35 -2.98
CA ILE A 32 6.11 3.92 -3.08
C ILE A 32 5.53 3.32 -4.35
N ALA A 33 4.27 3.62 -4.71
CA ALA A 33 3.64 3.07 -5.92
C ALA A 33 4.29 3.59 -7.21
N ALA A 34 4.89 4.78 -7.17
CA ALA A 34 5.70 5.31 -8.27
C ALA A 34 7.07 4.60 -8.41
N GLY A 35 7.36 3.57 -7.59
CA GLY A 35 8.61 2.83 -7.61
C GLY A 35 9.79 3.58 -6.98
N GLN A 36 9.55 4.66 -6.24
CA GLN A 36 10.61 5.48 -5.67
C GLN A 36 11.11 4.92 -4.34
N HIS A 37 12.43 4.95 -4.12
CA HIS A 37 13.01 4.66 -2.81
C HIS A 37 12.49 5.66 -1.77
N THR A 38 11.82 5.14 -0.73
CA THR A 38 11.06 5.97 0.21
C THR A 38 11.53 5.76 1.64
N LEU A 39 11.95 6.83 2.32
CA LEU A 39 12.19 6.84 3.77
C LEU A 39 10.98 7.45 4.49
N ILE A 40 10.34 6.65 5.35
CA ILE A 40 9.19 7.11 6.16
C ILE A 40 9.65 7.40 7.59
N ALA A 41 9.82 8.69 7.91
CA ALA A 41 10.07 9.16 9.27
C ALA A 41 8.75 9.61 9.91
N ALA A 42 8.23 8.84 10.86
CA ALA A 42 7.03 9.16 11.65
C ALA A 42 7.11 8.51 13.05
N PRO A 43 6.34 8.98 14.05
CA PRO A 43 6.30 8.38 15.38
C PRO A 43 5.95 6.89 15.39
N THR A 44 6.24 6.21 16.50
CA THR A 44 5.73 4.84 16.75
C THR A 44 4.19 4.85 16.77
N GLY A 45 3.58 3.73 16.40
CA GLY A 45 2.11 3.64 16.32
C GLY A 45 1.44 4.36 15.14
N SER A 46 2.16 5.18 14.34
CA SER A 46 1.56 5.94 13.24
C SER A 46 1.18 5.13 11.99
N GLY A 47 1.41 3.81 11.97
CA GLY A 47 1.06 2.95 10.84
C GLY A 47 2.10 2.87 9.71
N LYS A 48 3.38 3.13 9.99
CA LYS A 48 4.48 3.04 9.00
C LYS A 48 4.60 1.65 8.37
N THR A 49 4.44 0.59 9.17
CA THR A 49 4.49 -0.80 8.67
C THR A 49 3.43 -1.04 7.62
N LEU A 50 2.17 -0.68 7.91
CA LEU A 50 1.09 -0.82 6.93
C LEU A 50 1.29 0.10 5.72
N THR A 51 1.95 1.25 5.90
CA THR A 51 2.31 2.11 4.76
C THR A 51 3.20 1.37 3.77
N ALA A 52 4.29 0.78 4.24
CA ALA A 52 5.25 0.08 3.38
C ALA A 52 4.64 -1.20 2.80
N PHE A 53 4.06 -2.06 3.65
CA PHE A 53 3.61 -3.39 3.24
C PHE A 53 2.35 -3.37 2.38
N LEU A 54 1.39 -2.46 2.64
CA LEU A 54 0.16 -2.45 1.86
C LEU A 54 0.40 -2.06 0.39
N ALA A 55 1.36 -1.16 0.13
CA ALA A 55 1.78 -0.83 -1.22
C ALA A 55 2.44 -2.02 -1.95
N VAL A 56 3.20 -2.85 -1.23
CA VAL A 56 3.79 -4.07 -1.80
C VAL A 56 2.70 -5.12 -2.08
N ILE A 57 1.78 -5.34 -1.14
CA ILE A 57 0.67 -6.27 -1.32
C ILE A 57 -0.19 -5.86 -2.52
N ASP A 58 -0.49 -4.57 -2.66
CA ASP A 58 -1.22 -4.05 -3.82
C ASP A 58 -0.55 -4.40 -5.15
N ARG A 59 0.78 -4.22 -5.22
CA ARG A 59 1.57 -4.60 -6.39
C ARG A 59 1.46 -6.09 -6.69
N LEU A 60 1.56 -6.96 -5.67
CA LEU A 60 1.44 -8.40 -5.85
C LEU A 60 0.05 -8.81 -6.38
N PHE A 61 -1.03 -8.18 -5.90
CA PHE A 61 -2.37 -8.41 -6.45
C PHE A 61 -2.46 -8.02 -7.92
N ARG A 62 -1.88 -6.87 -8.30
CA ARG A 62 -1.86 -6.40 -9.69
C ARG A 62 -1.02 -7.30 -10.59
N GLU A 63 0.14 -7.75 -10.11
CA GLU A 63 0.99 -8.72 -10.82
C GLU A 63 0.27 -10.07 -10.99
N ALA A 64 -0.49 -10.51 -9.98
CA ALA A 64 -1.30 -11.72 -10.08
C ALA A 64 -2.43 -11.58 -11.12
N GLU A 65 -3.16 -10.46 -11.13
CA GLU A 65 -4.19 -10.19 -12.16
C GLU A 65 -3.60 -10.09 -13.57
N ALA A 66 -2.40 -9.54 -13.71
CA ALA A 66 -1.68 -9.43 -14.98
C ALA A 66 -1.04 -10.76 -15.43
N GLY A 67 -1.02 -11.79 -14.58
CA GLY A 67 -0.33 -13.06 -14.85
C GLY A 67 1.20 -12.93 -14.87
N THR A 68 1.75 -11.88 -14.26
CA THR A 68 3.20 -11.61 -14.21
C THR A 68 3.81 -11.90 -12.85
N LEU A 69 3.01 -12.28 -11.86
CA LEU A 69 3.51 -12.66 -10.54
C LEU A 69 4.32 -13.96 -10.66
N THR A 70 5.62 -13.86 -10.42
CA THR A 70 6.55 -14.99 -10.36
C THR A 70 6.68 -15.50 -8.93
N ASP A 71 6.90 -16.80 -8.79
CA ASP A 71 7.27 -17.43 -7.52
C ASP A 71 8.80 -17.59 -7.54
N ASP A 72 9.51 -16.54 -7.15
CA ASP A 72 10.97 -16.54 -7.07
C ASP A 72 11.37 -17.02 -5.66
N ILE A 73 12.03 -18.17 -5.58
CA ILE A 73 12.55 -18.80 -4.35
C ILE A 73 13.94 -18.25 -4.01
#